data_AF-A0A2V9DGD2-F1
#
_entry.id   AF-A0A2V9DGD2-F1
#
_cell.length_a   1.000
_cell.length_b   1.000
_cell.length_c   1.000
_cell.angle_alpha   90.00
_cell.angle_beta   90.00
_cell.angle_gamma   90.00
#
_symmetry.space_group_name_H-M   'P 1'
#
loop_
_entity.id
_entity.type
_entity.pdbx_description
1 polymer ?
#
loop_
_entity_poly.entity_id
_entity_poly.type
_entity_poly.pdbx_seq_one_letter_code
_entity_poly.pdbx_strand_id
1 'polypeptide(L)'
;MALLAAVAWSGVVRAQESPAPPPHPPAPPASFKEEIEKNVAAPCVEPPPLVRLEDYDGPLKKIVGTFARKLERKSVHHPHYKPGAILCSLDAKGKFVLFVHDTFEPVTFLAAGFNAGLDQAENQDPTFGQGGAGYGKRFGANFADQASFKFFKDFMYPSIFSEDPRYYRLAHGSGGRRLLHAVEHVFLAHHDNGKRMFNFSELLGTTSAVVLSNVYHPGNERGFAPAAELVGYSIIIDVGFDVLREFWPEISRKFRLPFRGEHEPGNHDSNPATK
;
A
#
# COMPACT_ATOMS: atom_id res chain seq x y z
N MET A 1 -71.31 -32.57 -19.87
CA MET A 1 -70.70 -33.74 -19.22
C MET A 1 -69.82 -33.20 -18.09
N ALA A 2 -70.31 -32.71 -16.95
CA ALA A 2 -71.05 -33.38 -15.87
C ALA A 2 -70.32 -34.60 -15.28
N LEU A 3 -69.70 -34.41 -14.10
CA LEU A 3 -69.48 -35.32 -12.94
C LEU A 3 -68.21 -34.85 -12.20
N LEU A 4 -68.22 -34.02 -11.14
CA LEU A 4 -68.74 -34.18 -9.76
C LEU A 4 -68.32 -35.48 -9.05
N ALA A 5 -67.40 -35.35 -8.09
CA ALA A 5 -67.51 -35.98 -6.76
C ALA A 5 -66.61 -35.25 -5.75
N ALA A 6 -67.24 -34.75 -4.69
CA ALA A 6 -66.61 -34.15 -3.51
C ALA A 6 -66.56 -35.19 -2.38
N VAL A 7 -65.52 -35.16 -1.53
CA VAL A 7 -65.62 -35.52 -0.11
C VAL A 7 -64.63 -34.64 0.69
N ALA A 8 -65.13 -34.04 1.76
CA ALA A 8 -64.41 -33.21 2.72
C ALA A 8 -63.94 -34.03 3.94
N TRP A 9 -62.86 -33.61 4.60
CA TRP A 9 -62.76 -33.76 6.07
C TRP A 9 -61.80 -32.72 6.71
N SER A 10 -62.40 -31.89 7.55
CA SER A 10 -61.94 -31.24 8.79
C SER A 10 -60.45 -31.17 9.15
N GLY A 11 -59.96 -29.92 9.16
CA GLY A 11 -59.15 -29.23 10.17
C GLY A 11 -58.32 -29.98 11.21
N VAL A 12 -57.05 -29.55 11.35
CA VAL A 12 -56.43 -29.13 12.61
C VAL A 12 -55.43 -28.02 12.28
N VAL A 13 -55.62 -26.81 12.83
CA VAL A 13 -54.56 -25.79 12.90
C VAL A 13 -53.59 -26.26 13.99
N ARG A 14 -52.42 -26.74 13.58
CA ARG A 14 -51.27 -26.88 14.49
C ARG A 14 -50.41 -25.64 14.32
N ALA A 15 -50.22 -24.91 15.42
CA ALA A 15 -49.18 -23.90 15.53
C ALA A 15 -47.84 -24.55 15.19
N GLN A 16 -47.21 -24.11 14.10
CA GLN A 16 -45.87 -24.54 13.73
C GLN A 16 -44.89 -23.50 14.24
N GLU A 17 -44.03 -23.94 15.15
CA GLU A 17 -42.92 -23.21 15.74
C GLU A 17 -42.01 -22.63 14.66
N SER A 18 -41.55 -21.39 14.84
CA SER A 18 -40.59 -20.75 13.92
C SER A 18 -39.34 -21.62 13.74
N PRO A 19 -38.82 -21.78 12.52
CA PRO A 19 -37.56 -22.50 12.31
C PRO A 19 -36.41 -21.74 12.96
N ALA A 20 -35.52 -22.47 13.64
CA ALA A 20 -34.28 -21.93 14.18
C ALA A 20 -33.42 -21.28 13.08
N PRO A 21 -32.66 -20.21 13.39
CA PRO A 21 -31.77 -19.58 12.42
C PRO A 21 -30.70 -20.59 11.96
N PRO A 22 -30.24 -20.49 10.70
CA PRO A 22 -29.26 -21.42 10.15
C PRO A 22 -27.93 -21.36 10.94
N PRO A 23 -27.24 -22.49 11.12
CA PRO A 23 -25.96 -22.52 11.81
C PRO A 23 -24.96 -21.62 11.07
N HIS A 24 -24.20 -20.85 11.85
CA HIS A 24 -23.15 -19.99 11.32
C HIS A 24 -22.12 -20.82 10.55
N PRO A 25 -21.58 -20.33 9.42
CA PRO A 25 -20.47 -21.00 8.77
C PRO A 25 -19.31 -21.13 9.77
N PRO A 26 -18.58 -22.26 9.77
CA PRO A 26 -17.45 -22.45 10.66
C PRO A 26 -16.45 -21.32 10.44
N ALA A 27 -15.97 -20.74 11.54
CA ALA A 27 -14.91 -19.75 11.51
C ALA A 27 -13.73 -20.32 10.68
N PRO A 28 -13.09 -19.51 9.82
CA PRO A 28 -11.88 -19.95 9.15
C PRO A 28 -10.86 -20.41 10.21
N PRO A 29 -10.14 -21.52 9.96
CA PRO A 29 -9.26 -22.11 10.96
C PRO A 29 -8.28 -21.05 11.46
N ALA A 30 -8.10 -21.03 12.79
CA ALA A 30 -7.21 -20.12 13.52
C ALA A 30 -5.72 -20.25 13.14
N SER A 31 -5.38 -21.01 12.10
CA SER A 31 -4.01 -21.39 11.73
C SER A 31 -3.18 -20.26 11.15
N PHE A 32 -3.76 -19.13 10.73
CA PHE A 32 -2.97 -17.98 10.23
C PHE A 32 -2.64 -16.94 11.30
N LYS A 33 -3.42 -16.87 12.39
CA LYS A 33 -3.14 -15.97 13.52
C LYS A 33 -2.19 -16.63 14.53
N GLU A 34 -2.34 -17.94 14.72
CA GLU A 34 -1.55 -18.70 15.69
C GLU A 34 -0.13 -19.02 15.21
N GLU A 35 0.11 -19.00 13.89
CA GLU A 35 1.45 -19.14 13.29
C GLU A 35 2.25 -17.81 13.33
N ILE A 36 1.58 -16.67 13.55
CA ILE A 36 2.23 -15.37 13.77
C ILE A 36 2.69 -15.23 15.24
N GLU A 37 1.96 -15.80 16.20
CA GLU A 37 2.32 -15.69 17.63
C GLU A 37 3.38 -16.69 18.10
N LYS A 38 3.82 -17.62 17.26
CA LYS A 38 4.70 -18.73 17.69
C LYS A 38 6.03 -18.83 16.94
N ASN A 39 6.65 -17.69 16.63
CA ASN A 39 8.07 -17.63 16.32
C ASN A 39 8.82 -16.79 17.38
N VAL A 40 9.41 -17.52 18.33
CA VAL A 40 10.67 -17.25 19.05
C VAL A 40 11.04 -15.77 19.27
N ALA A 41 10.78 -15.26 20.48
CA ALA A 41 11.46 -14.11 21.12
C ALA A 41 12.07 -13.07 20.14
N ALA A 42 11.25 -12.17 19.59
CA ALA A 42 11.73 -11.20 18.62
C ALA A 42 12.71 -10.17 19.26
N PRO A 43 13.93 -9.98 18.70
CA PRO A 43 14.84 -8.89 19.07
C PRO A 43 14.42 -7.52 18.48
N CYS A 44 13.27 -7.46 17.79
CA CYS A 44 12.76 -6.27 17.13
C CYS A 44 11.30 -5.99 17.53
N VAL A 45 10.88 -4.74 17.44
CA VAL A 45 9.50 -4.30 17.67
C VAL A 45 8.77 -4.26 16.33
N GLU A 46 7.62 -4.94 16.24
CA GLU A 46 6.79 -4.82 15.05
C GLU A 46 6.18 -3.41 14.97
N PRO A 47 6.20 -2.76 13.78
CA PRO A 47 5.55 -1.47 13.62
C PRO A 47 4.03 -1.61 13.75
N PRO A 48 3.30 -0.53 14.13
CA PRO A 48 1.85 -0.54 14.19
C PRO A 48 1.23 -1.16 12.94
N PRO A 49 0.15 -1.94 13.12
CA PRO A 49 -0.59 -2.45 11.97
C PRO A 49 -1.06 -1.26 11.13
N LEU A 50 -0.98 -1.43 9.81
CA LEU A 50 -1.46 -0.43 8.86
C LEU A 50 -2.94 -0.13 9.14
N VAL A 51 -3.33 1.15 9.02
CA VAL A 51 -4.73 1.58 9.10
C VAL A 51 -5.54 0.79 8.07
N ARG A 52 -6.58 0.09 8.52
CA ARG A 52 -7.35 -0.81 7.66
C ARG A 52 -8.36 -0.01 6.87
N LEU A 53 -8.74 -0.49 5.67
CA LEU A 53 -9.75 0.18 4.84
C LEU A 53 -11.11 0.30 5.56
N GLU A 54 -11.37 -0.60 6.51
CA GLU A 54 -12.56 -0.62 7.36
C GLU A 54 -12.56 0.52 8.40
N ASP A 55 -11.40 1.12 8.69
CA ASP A 55 -11.26 2.25 9.62
C ASP A 55 -11.59 3.60 8.96
N TYR A 56 -11.95 3.59 7.66
CA TYR A 56 -12.27 4.78 6.87
C TYR A 56 -13.79 4.95 6.71
N ASP A 57 -14.38 5.91 7.44
CA ASP A 57 -15.81 6.18 7.36
C ASP A 57 -16.12 7.64 6.97
N GLY A 58 -16.37 7.87 5.67
CA GLY A 58 -16.66 9.19 5.11
C GLY A 58 -17.07 9.17 3.63
N PRO A 59 -17.51 10.32 3.07
CA PRO A 59 -17.75 10.43 1.64
C PRO A 59 -16.45 10.12 0.87
N LEU A 60 -16.55 9.40 -0.24
CA LEU A 60 -15.39 8.92 -1.02
C LEU A 60 -14.45 7.95 -0.26
N LYS A 61 -14.88 7.30 0.83
CA LYS A 61 -14.05 6.38 1.63
C LYS A 61 -13.24 5.37 0.84
N LYS A 62 -13.80 4.83 -0.25
CA LYS A 62 -13.09 3.88 -1.12
C LYS A 62 -11.88 4.52 -1.80
N ILE A 63 -12.01 5.75 -2.29
CA ILE A 63 -10.93 6.45 -3.01
C ILE A 63 -9.85 6.87 -2.02
N VAL A 64 -10.25 7.62 -0.99
CA VAL A 64 -9.32 8.15 0.03
C VAL A 64 -8.64 6.99 0.76
N GLY A 65 -9.39 5.97 1.16
CA GLY A 65 -8.86 4.81 1.85
C GLY A 65 -7.93 3.97 1.00
N THR A 66 -8.21 3.79 -0.30
CA THR A 66 -7.30 3.04 -1.18
C THR A 66 -6.00 3.82 -1.40
N PHE A 67 -6.08 5.14 -1.62
CA PHE A 67 -4.89 5.99 -1.75
C PHE A 67 -4.06 6.01 -0.47
N ALA A 68 -4.71 6.24 0.67
CA ALA A 68 -4.06 6.22 1.97
C ALA A 68 -3.38 4.87 2.23
N ARG A 69 -4.06 3.75 1.92
CA ARG A 69 -3.49 2.42 2.09
C ARG A 69 -2.24 2.20 1.25
N LYS A 70 -2.18 2.71 0.01
CA LYS A 70 -0.95 2.70 -0.80
C LYS A 70 0.19 3.42 -0.08
N LEU A 71 -0.10 4.65 0.36
CA LEU A 71 0.89 5.51 0.99
C LEU A 71 1.40 4.93 2.30
N GLU A 72 0.49 4.43 3.14
CA GLU A 72 0.77 3.85 4.45
C GLU A 72 1.54 2.54 4.37
N ARG A 73 1.27 1.70 3.36
CA ARG A 73 1.96 0.42 3.18
C ARG A 73 3.49 0.56 3.08
N LYS A 74 3.95 1.65 2.48
CA LYS A 74 5.37 1.99 2.35
C LYS A 74 5.85 2.97 3.41
N SER A 75 5.09 3.16 4.49
CA SER A 75 5.46 4.06 5.58
C SER A 75 5.52 3.30 6.90
N VAL A 76 6.58 3.52 7.67
CA VAL A 76 6.73 3.00 9.01
C VAL A 76 6.49 4.14 10.00
N HIS A 77 5.56 3.91 10.91
CA HIS A 77 5.26 4.83 11.99
C HIS A 77 6.17 4.57 13.19
N HIS A 78 6.63 5.65 13.80
CA HIS A 78 7.23 5.62 15.13
C HIS A 78 6.17 6.05 16.17
N PRO A 79 5.34 5.14 16.72
CA PRO A 79 4.87 5.36 18.08
C PRO A 79 6.11 5.33 18.98
N HIS A 80 6.20 6.27 19.92
CA HIS A 80 7.17 6.38 21.02
C HIS A 80 7.87 5.08 21.45
N TYR A 81 8.79 4.54 20.63
CA TYR A 81 9.52 3.34 20.99
C TYR A 81 10.56 3.69 22.03
N LYS A 82 10.83 2.73 22.92
CA LYS A 82 11.91 2.89 23.91
C LYS A 82 13.22 3.22 23.18
N PRO A 83 14.07 4.11 23.73
CA PRO A 83 15.38 4.38 23.15
C PRO A 83 16.15 3.07 22.91
N GLY A 84 16.63 2.86 21.68
CA GLY A 84 17.32 1.64 21.27
C GLY A 84 16.46 0.51 20.72
N ALA A 85 15.14 0.69 20.58
CA ALA A 85 14.28 -0.27 19.90
C ALA A 85 14.62 -0.36 18.41
N ILE A 86 14.82 -1.58 17.91
CA ILE A 86 15.02 -1.88 16.49
C ILE A 86 13.67 -2.32 15.93
N LEU A 87 13.25 -1.75 14.80
CA LEU A 87 12.00 -2.12 14.15
C LEU A 87 12.19 -3.37 13.29
N CYS A 88 11.18 -4.23 13.25
CA CYS A 88 11.22 -5.38 12.37
C CYS A 88 11.16 -4.92 10.90
N SER A 89 12.22 -5.26 10.15
CA SER A 89 12.33 -5.05 8.71
C SER A 89 11.66 -6.18 7.94
N LEU A 90 11.37 -5.93 6.66
CA LEU A 90 10.82 -6.97 5.78
C LEU A 90 11.93 -7.96 5.41
N ASP A 91 11.66 -9.25 5.47
CA ASP A 91 12.52 -10.27 4.86
C ASP A 91 12.33 -10.31 3.33
N ALA A 92 13.14 -11.08 2.60
CA ALA A 92 13.04 -11.16 1.13
C ALA A 92 11.64 -11.58 0.65
N LYS A 93 10.95 -12.46 1.39
CA LYS A 93 9.57 -12.86 1.09
C LYS A 93 8.61 -11.69 1.31
N GLY A 94 8.73 -10.96 2.41
CA GLY A 94 7.95 -9.75 2.71
C GLY A 94 8.15 -8.67 1.65
N LYS A 95 9.39 -8.46 1.20
CA LYS A 95 9.75 -7.53 0.10
C LYS A 95 9.07 -7.94 -1.22
N PHE A 96 9.08 -9.23 -1.55
CA PHE A 96 8.37 -9.74 -2.74
C PHE A 96 6.86 -9.54 -2.65
N VAL A 97 6.25 -9.87 -1.51
CA VAL A 97 4.81 -9.68 -1.28
C VAL A 97 4.44 -8.20 -1.35
N LEU A 98 5.29 -7.32 -0.81
CA LEU A 98 5.12 -5.87 -0.93
C LEU A 98 5.08 -5.44 -2.41
N PHE A 99 6.08 -5.85 -3.19
CA PHE A 99 6.15 -5.58 -4.63
C PHE A 99 4.88 -6.04 -5.37
N VAL A 100 4.46 -7.30 -5.17
CA VAL A 100 3.29 -7.87 -5.87
C VAL A 100 2.04 -7.10 -5.49
N HIS A 101 1.83 -6.86 -4.20
CA HIS A 101 0.64 -6.15 -3.76
C HIS A 101 0.62 -4.71 -4.26
N ASP A 102 1.74 -3.98 -4.21
CA ASP A 102 1.82 -2.60 -4.68
C ASP A 102 1.65 -2.49 -6.22
N THR A 103 2.03 -3.53 -6.96
CA THR A 103 1.82 -3.62 -8.41
C THR A 103 0.35 -3.81 -8.78
N PHE A 104 -0.37 -4.72 -8.12
CA PHE A 104 -1.74 -5.12 -8.52
C PHE A 104 -2.89 -4.47 -7.73
N GLU A 105 -2.60 -3.70 -6.71
CA GLU A 105 -2.86 -2.27 -6.71
C GLU A 105 -3.94 -1.55 -7.57
N PRO A 106 -5.21 -1.28 -7.15
CA PRO A 106 -6.12 -0.41 -7.92
C PRO A 106 -5.58 0.99 -8.24
N VAL A 107 -4.83 1.61 -7.32
CA VAL A 107 -4.22 2.94 -7.54
C VAL A 107 -3.16 2.90 -8.65
N THR A 108 -2.41 1.79 -8.76
CA THR A 108 -1.40 1.60 -9.81
C THR A 108 -2.06 1.58 -11.20
N PHE A 109 -3.18 0.87 -11.35
CA PHE A 109 -3.95 0.85 -12.59
C PHE A 109 -4.54 2.23 -12.93
N LEU A 110 -5.09 2.95 -11.94
CA LEU A 110 -5.62 4.30 -12.15
C LEU A 110 -4.53 5.28 -12.57
N ALA A 111 -3.36 5.24 -11.92
CA ALA A 111 -2.21 6.05 -12.28
C ALA A 111 -1.72 5.73 -13.71
N ALA A 112 -1.64 4.45 -14.08
CA ALA A 112 -1.25 4.05 -15.43
C ALA A 112 -2.25 4.56 -16.48
N GLY A 113 -3.55 4.46 -16.19
CA GLY A 113 -4.62 4.96 -17.06
C GLY A 113 -4.63 6.47 -17.21
N PHE A 114 -4.35 7.19 -16.13
CA PHE A 114 -4.25 8.65 -16.13
C PHE A 114 -3.03 9.13 -16.92
N ASN A 115 -1.85 8.58 -16.64
CA ASN A 115 -0.62 8.91 -17.36
C ASN A 115 -0.75 8.59 -18.86
N ALA A 116 -1.30 7.42 -19.20
CA ALA A 116 -1.56 7.08 -20.59
C ALA A 116 -2.51 8.08 -21.29
N GLY A 117 -3.42 8.71 -20.54
CA GLY A 117 -4.30 9.76 -21.05
C GLY A 117 -3.54 11.06 -21.33
N LEU A 118 -2.63 11.46 -20.44
CA LEU A 118 -1.73 12.60 -20.66
C LEU A 118 -0.80 12.35 -21.85
N ASP A 119 -0.15 11.19 -21.87
CA ASP A 119 0.72 10.75 -22.96
C ASP A 119 -0.02 10.70 -24.30
N GLN A 120 -1.30 10.30 -24.30
CA GLN A 120 -2.13 10.29 -25.49
C GLN A 120 -2.43 11.72 -25.99
N ALA A 121 -2.73 12.64 -25.08
CA ALA A 121 -3.05 14.04 -25.38
C ALA A 121 -1.83 14.82 -25.89
N GLU A 122 -0.66 14.54 -25.33
CA GLU A 122 0.62 15.13 -25.72
C GLU A 122 1.29 14.41 -26.89
N ASN A 123 0.74 13.26 -27.31
CA ASN A 123 1.32 12.36 -28.30
C ASN A 123 2.75 11.90 -27.94
N GLN A 124 3.00 11.64 -26.65
CA GLN A 124 4.23 11.01 -26.16
C GLN A 124 4.38 9.61 -26.75
N ASP A 125 5.61 9.23 -27.16
CA ASP A 125 5.89 8.06 -27.99
C ASP A 125 4.94 7.94 -29.20
N PRO A 126 5.10 8.81 -30.24
CA PRO A 126 4.21 8.83 -31.40
C PRO A 126 4.10 7.48 -32.14
N THR A 127 5.09 6.59 -31.97
CA THR A 127 5.13 5.28 -32.64
C THR A 127 4.00 4.35 -32.18
N PHE A 128 3.44 4.60 -30.99
CA PHE A 128 2.28 3.86 -30.51
C PHE A 128 1.00 4.19 -31.30
N GLY A 129 0.99 5.31 -32.02
CA GLY A 129 -0.16 5.78 -32.81
C GLY A 129 -1.22 6.47 -31.95
N GLN A 130 -2.38 6.74 -32.55
CA GLN A 130 -3.49 7.46 -31.92
C GLN A 130 -4.74 6.59 -31.76
N GLY A 131 -5.76 7.10 -31.08
CA GLY A 131 -7.00 6.36 -30.80
C GLY A 131 -6.84 5.26 -29.74
N GLY A 132 -7.84 4.38 -29.63
CA GLY A 132 -7.90 3.38 -28.56
C GLY A 132 -6.72 2.39 -28.53
N ALA A 133 -6.17 2.04 -29.70
CA ALA A 133 -4.99 1.18 -29.78
C ALA A 133 -3.72 1.89 -29.26
N GLY A 134 -3.53 3.17 -29.60
CA GLY A 134 -2.43 3.97 -29.07
C GLY A 134 -2.53 4.15 -27.56
N TYR A 135 -3.73 4.44 -27.06
CA TYR A 135 -3.98 4.55 -25.62
C TYR A 135 -3.68 3.25 -24.89
N GLY A 136 -4.12 2.10 -25.44
CA GLY A 136 -3.87 0.79 -24.85
C GLY A 136 -2.37 0.45 -24.75
N LYS A 137 -1.57 0.82 -25.76
CA LYS A 137 -0.11 0.67 -25.71
C LYS A 137 0.51 1.55 -24.63
N ARG A 138 0.14 2.84 -24.56
CA ARG A 138 0.61 3.76 -23.52
C ARG A 138 0.23 3.28 -22.13
N PHE A 139 -0.97 2.77 -21.95
CA PHE A 139 -1.43 2.17 -20.69
C PHE A 139 -0.58 0.98 -20.29
N GLY A 140 -0.36 0.03 -21.20
CA GLY A 140 0.48 -1.13 -20.95
C GLY A 140 1.92 -0.76 -20.60
N ALA A 141 2.48 0.23 -21.32
CA ALA A 141 3.82 0.73 -21.10
C ALA A 141 3.96 1.43 -19.73
N ASN A 142 3.04 2.35 -19.40
CA ASN A 142 3.00 3.00 -18.07
C ASN A 142 2.78 2.01 -16.92
N PHE A 143 2.00 0.96 -17.13
CA PHE A 143 1.84 -0.11 -16.14
C PHE A 143 3.14 -0.90 -15.97
N ALA A 144 3.81 -1.24 -17.08
CA ALA A 144 5.10 -1.93 -17.07
C ALA A 144 6.20 -1.09 -16.41
N ASP A 145 6.22 0.23 -16.63
CA ASP A 145 7.12 1.16 -15.93
C ASP A 145 6.90 1.04 -14.43
N GLN A 146 5.66 1.27 -13.99
CA GLN A 146 5.31 1.22 -12.58
C GLN A 146 5.60 -0.13 -11.93
N ALA A 147 5.42 -1.25 -12.64
CA ALA A 147 5.77 -2.57 -12.16
C ALA A 147 7.28 -2.78 -12.06
N SER A 148 8.04 -2.31 -13.07
CA SER A 148 9.50 -2.39 -13.11
C SER A 148 10.16 -1.56 -12.00
N PHE A 149 9.68 -0.34 -11.79
CA PHE A 149 10.12 0.51 -10.67
C PHE A 149 9.92 -0.20 -9.33
N LYS A 150 8.72 -0.74 -9.08
CA LYS A 150 8.44 -1.49 -7.82
C LYS A 150 9.27 -2.76 -7.71
N PHE A 151 9.44 -3.50 -8.80
CA PHE A 151 10.27 -4.71 -8.79
C PHE A 151 11.70 -4.40 -8.36
N PHE A 152 12.32 -3.39 -8.97
CA PHE A 152 13.69 -3.04 -8.66
C PHE A 152 13.85 -2.37 -7.28
N LYS A 153 12.97 -1.42 -6.94
CA LYS A 153 13.09 -0.57 -5.76
C LYS A 153 12.46 -1.14 -4.49
N ASP A 154 11.48 -2.04 -4.61
CA ASP A 154 10.81 -2.64 -3.43
C ASP A 154 11.28 -4.07 -3.16
N PHE A 155 11.77 -4.77 -4.18
CA PHE A 155 12.12 -6.18 -4.05
C PHE A 155 13.57 -6.49 -4.38
N MET A 156 14.00 -6.32 -5.64
CA MET A 156 15.27 -6.87 -6.11
C MET A 156 16.47 -6.25 -5.40
N TYR A 157 16.67 -4.94 -5.50
CA TYR A 157 17.78 -4.27 -4.85
C TYR A 157 17.67 -4.26 -3.32
N PRO A 158 16.47 -4.06 -2.73
CA PRO A 158 16.29 -4.22 -1.29
C PRO A 158 16.70 -5.60 -0.77
N SER A 159 16.44 -6.66 -1.52
CA SER A 159 16.83 -8.02 -1.15
C SER A 159 18.34 -8.26 -1.32
N ILE A 160 18.97 -7.65 -2.33
CA ILE A 160 20.41 -7.77 -2.59
C ILE A 160 21.21 -7.01 -1.52
N PHE A 161 20.83 -5.77 -1.21
CA PHE A 161 21.58 -4.88 -0.32
C PHE A 161 21.12 -4.93 1.14
N SER A 162 20.13 -5.76 1.46
CA SER A 162 19.52 -5.82 2.79
C SER A 162 18.98 -4.46 3.25
N GLU A 163 18.33 -3.75 2.32
CA GLU A 163 17.64 -2.48 2.58
C GLU A 163 16.15 -2.73 2.85
N ASP A 164 15.57 -1.99 3.78
CA ASP A 164 14.13 -1.93 3.97
C ASP A 164 13.53 -0.92 3.00
N PRO A 165 12.62 -1.33 2.09
CA PRO A 165 12.06 -0.44 1.06
C PRO A 165 11.03 0.57 1.60
N ARG A 166 10.71 0.54 2.90
CA ARG A 166 9.70 1.41 3.50
C ARG A 166 10.33 2.73 4.00
N TYR A 167 9.57 3.81 3.90
CA TYR A 167 9.91 5.12 4.43
C TYR A 167 9.68 5.19 5.95
N TYR A 168 10.71 5.49 6.72
CA TYR A 168 10.62 5.64 8.17
C TYR A 168 10.36 7.10 8.53
N ARG A 169 9.14 7.38 9.01
CA ARG A 169 8.71 8.75 9.31
C ARG A 169 9.43 9.31 10.52
N LEU A 170 9.84 10.58 10.44
CA LEU A 170 10.42 11.25 11.60
C LEU A 170 9.32 11.67 12.60
N ALA A 171 8.16 12.11 12.10
CA ALA A 171 6.92 12.46 12.84
C ALA A 171 7.01 13.61 13.87
N HIS A 172 8.14 13.80 14.53
CA HIS A 172 8.37 14.82 15.55
C HIS A 172 9.42 15.87 15.12
N GLY A 173 9.40 17.03 15.78
CA GLY A 173 10.31 18.13 15.52
C GLY A 173 9.74 19.19 14.56
N SER A 174 10.58 20.14 14.14
CA SER A 174 10.17 21.23 13.26
C SER A 174 9.86 20.75 11.84
N GLY A 175 8.94 21.44 11.15
CA GLY A 175 8.57 21.11 9.77
C GLY A 175 9.77 21.11 8.81
N GLY A 176 10.72 22.04 8.97
CA GLY A 176 11.94 22.06 8.16
C GLY A 176 12.84 20.84 8.35
N ARG A 177 12.96 20.33 9.59
CA ARG A 177 13.75 19.11 9.87
C ARG A 177 13.09 17.87 9.25
N ARG A 178 11.75 17.79 9.31
CA ARG A 178 10.98 16.71 8.71
C ARG A 178 11.04 16.74 7.18
N LEU A 179 10.96 17.93 6.59
CA LEU A 179 11.16 18.12 5.15
C LEU A 179 12.55 17.68 4.72
N LEU A 180 13.60 18.10 5.43
CA LEU A 180 14.97 17.68 5.14
C LEU A 180 15.12 16.16 5.24
N HIS A 181 14.58 15.54 6.30
CA HIS A 181 14.57 14.09 6.47
C HIS A 181 13.89 13.34 5.31
N ALA A 182 12.78 13.87 4.79
CA ALA A 182 12.11 13.32 3.62
C ALA A 182 12.95 13.44 2.35
N VAL A 183 13.58 14.60 2.12
CA VAL A 183 14.46 14.81 0.96
C VAL A 183 15.71 13.94 1.05
N GLU A 184 16.28 13.75 2.25
CA GLU A 184 17.48 12.94 2.47
C GLU A 184 17.25 11.44 2.17
N HIS A 185 15.99 10.98 2.19
CA HIS A 185 15.68 9.56 2.03
C HIS A 185 16.11 8.98 0.68
N VAL A 186 16.14 9.79 -0.39
CA VAL A 186 16.65 9.35 -1.70
C VAL A 186 18.15 9.04 -1.69
N PHE A 187 18.88 9.53 -0.70
CA PHE A 187 20.30 9.21 -0.49
C PHE A 187 20.52 8.23 0.67
N LEU A 188 19.61 8.21 1.65
CA LEU A 188 19.77 7.47 2.89
C LEU A 188 18.56 6.57 3.18
N ALA A 189 18.79 5.25 3.11
CA ALA A 189 17.82 4.21 3.43
C ALA A 189 18.02 3.64 4.84
N HIS A 190 17.13 2.72 5.24
CA HIS A 190 17.31 1.88 6.41
C HIS A 190 17.78 0.50 5.99
N HIS A 191 18.84 0.02 6.63
CA HIS A 191 19.26 -1.37 6.54
C HIS A 191 18.29 -2.23 7.34
N ASP A 192 18.08 -3.48 6.92
CA ASP A 192 17.28 -4.49 7.62
C ASP A 192 17.69 -4.70 9.11
N ASN A 193 18.90 -4.29 9.51
CA ASN A 193 19.40 -4.38 10.89
C ASN A 193 19.14 -3.11 11.73
N GLY A 194 18.40 -2.14 11.19
CA GLY A 194 18.04 -0.88 11.85
C GLY A 194 19.06 0.26 11.70
N LYS A 195 20.20 0.05 11.04
CA LYS A 195 21.19 1.11 10.78
C LYS A 195 20.83 1.93 9.54
N ARG A 196 21.32 3.17 9.47
CA ARG A 196 21.25 4.00 8.24
C ARG A 196 22.31 3.56 7.25
N MET A 197 21.97 3.56 5.97
CA MET A 197 22.89 3.26 4.87
C MET A 197 22.58 4.11 3.65
N PHE A 198 23.49 4.12 2.68
CA PHE A 198 23.20 4.74 1.38
C PHE A 198 22.04 4.01 0.71
N ASN A 199 21.16 4.74 0.02
CA ASN A 199 20.01 4.18 -0.66
C ASN A 199 20.41 3.65 -2.06
N PHE A 200 20.95 2.43 -2.10
CA PHE A 200 21.33 1.80 -3.36
C PHE A 200 20.10 1.42 -4.19
N SER A 201 19.00 1.05 -3.54
CA SER A 201 17.76 0.69 -4.24
C SER A 201 17.15 1.86 -5.00
N GLU A 202 17.23 3.08 -4.47
CA GLU A 202 16.79 4.28 -5.17
C GLU A 202 17.62 4.51 -6.43
N LEU A 203 18.94 4.61 -6.29
CA LEU A 203 19.81 4.93 -7.43
C LEU A 203 19.82 3.83 -8.49
N LEU A 204 20.11 2.59 -8.10
CA LEU A 204 20.25 1.48 -9.04
C LEU A 204 18.90 0.99 -9.54
N GLY A 205 17.87 1.06 -8.70
CA GLY A 205 16.51 0.66 -9.06
C GLY A 205 15.87 1.62 -10.06
N THR A 206 15.97 2.92 -9.82
CA THR A 206 15.50 3.94 -10.76
C THR A 206 16.26 3.83 -12.09
N THR A 207 17.59 3.70 -12.05
CA THR A 207 18.40 3.54 -13.27
C THR A 207 18.01 2.29 -14.07
N SER A 208 17.87 1.15 -13.41
CA SER A 208 17.50 -0.11 -14.07
C SER A 208 16.08 -0.08 -14.64
N ALA A 209 15.14 0.54 -13.92
CA ALA A 209 13.78 0.73 -14.39
C ALA A 209 13.72 1.61 -15.65
N VAL A 210 14.47 2.72 -15.68
CA VAL A 210 14.56 3.60 -16.87
C VAL A 210 15.21 2.88 -18.05
N VAL A 211 16.29 2.14 -17.82
CA VAL A 211 16.94 1.35 -18.88
C VAL A 211 15.98 0.29 -19.43
N LEU A 212 15.23 -0.38 -18.57
CA LEU A 212 14.23 -1.37 -18.98
C LEU A 212 13.05 -0.72 -19.72
N SER A 213 12.58 0.44 -19.26
CA SER A 213 11.51 1.21 -19.90
C SER A 213 11.82 1.54 -21.36
N ASN A 214 13.05 1.93 -21.62
CA ASN A 214 13.53 2.16 -22.98
C ASN A 214 13.41 0.94 -23.90
N VAL A 215 13.33 -0.30 -23.41
CA VAL A 215 13.15 -1.49 -24.26
C VAL A 215 11.77 -1.51 -24.92
N TYR A 216 10.73 -1.07 -24.22
CA TYR A 216 9.35 -1.11 -24.72
C TYR A 216 8.76 0.27 -25.05
N HIS A 217 9.51 1.35 -24.86
CA HIS A 217 9.22 2.70 -25.39
C HIS A 217 10.11 3.02 -26.60
N PRO A 218 9.76 2.56 -27.81
CA PRO A 218 10.54 2.82 -29.02
C PRO A 218 10.71 4.31 -29.35
N GLY A 219 9.76 5.17 -28.95
CA GLY A 219 9.83 6.61 -29.20
C GLY A 219 10.70 7.40 -28.22
N ASN A 220 11.20 6.78 -27.14
CA ASN A 220 12.09 7.47 -26.20
C ASN A 220 13.42 7.84 -26.84
N GLU A 221 13.90 9.04 -26.55
CA GLU A 221 15.24 9.46 -26.90
C GLU A 221 16.29 8.53 -26.27
N ARG A 222 17.32 8.20 -27.06
CA ARG A 222 18.36 7.25 -26.67
C ARG A 222 19.65 7.97 -26.34
N GLY A 223 20.29 7.55 -25.26
CA GLY A 223 21.58 8.07 -24.84
C GLY A 223 21.64 8.35 -23.36
N PHE A 224 22.81 8.77 -22.90
CA PHE A 224 23.05 9.04 -21.48
C PHE A 224 22.24 10.22 -20.95
N ALA A 225 22.18 11.33 -21.69
CA ALA A 225 21.51 12.55 -21.22
C ALA A 225 19.99 12.37 -21.03
N PRO A 226 19.22 11.83 -22.00
CA PRO A 226 17.79 11.57 -21.81
C PRO A 226 17.53 10.56 -20.68
N ALA A 227 18.36 9.52 -20.56
CA ALA A 227 18.23 8.56 -19.46
C ALA A 227 18.49 9.22 -18.10
N ALA A 228 19.50 10.07 -17.99
CA ALA A 228 19.79 10.81 -16.76
C ALA A 228 18.67 11.79 -16.39
N GLU A 229 18.02 12.41 -17.38
CA GLU A 229 16.85 13.26 -17.18
C GLU A 229 15.65 12.47 -16.61
N LEU A 230 15.34 11.30 -17.20
CA LEU A 230 14.28 10.42 -16.70
C LEU A 230 14.57 9.91 -15.28
N VAL A 231 15.83 9.56 -15.00
CA VAL A 231 16.28 9.18 -13.64
C VAL A 231 16.08 10.35 -12.67
N GLY A 232 16.51 11.55 -13.04
CA GLY A 232 16.36 12.76 -12.22
C GLY A 232 14.89 13.10 -11.93
N TYR A 233 14.04 13.03 -12.95
CA TYR A 233 12.60 13.25 -12.81
C TYR A 233 11.96 12.21 -11.86
N SER A 234 12.33 10.94 -12.00
CA SER A 234 11.85 9.86 -11.12
C SER A 234 12.21 10.11 -9.66
N ILE A 235 13.49 10.47 -9.40
CA ILE A 235 13.95 10.82 -8.04
C ILE A 235 13.16 11.99 -7.46
N ILE A 236 12.86 13.02 -8.26
CA ILE A 236 12.06 14.18 -7.81
C ILE A 236 10.64 13.74 -7.41
N ILE A 237 10.01 12.87 -8.19
CA ILE A 237 8.71 12.29 -7.86
C ILE A 237 8.79 11.52 -6.53
N ASP A 238 9.83 10.72 -6.33
CA ASP A 238 10.01 9.93 -5.11
C ASP A 238 10.21 10.82 -3.87
N VAL A 239 11.00 11.90 -3.97
CA VAL A 239 11.08 12.94 -2.93
C VAL A 239 9.68 13.48 -2.62
N GLY A 240 8.90 13.80 -3.65
CA GLY A 240 7.53 14.30 -3.49
C GLY A 240 6.63 13.33 -2.71
N PHE A 241 6.73 12.04 -3.00
CA PHE A 241 6.00 11.00 -2.27
C PHE A 241 6.52 10.81 -0.85
N ASP A 242 7.83 10.90 -0.60
CA ASP A 242 8.39 10.82 0.77
C ASP A 242 7.98 12.01 1.62
N VAL A 243 7.96 13.21 1.05
CA VAL A 243 7.36 14.39 1.70
C VAL A 243 5.88 14.16 1.97
N LEU A 244 5.14 13.63 0.99
CA LEU A 244 3.72 13.31 1.19
C LEU A 244 3.53 12.28 2.32
N ARG A 245 4.38 11.24 2.39
CA ARG A 245 4.35 10.24 3.47
C ARG A 245 4.64 10.91 4.80
N GLU A 246 5.66 11.75 4.90
CA GLU A 246 6.06 12.42 6.14
C GLU A 246 4.96 13.32 6.69
N PHE A 247 4.26 14.07 5.84
CA PHE A 247 3.23 15.04 6.23
C PHE A 247 1.78 14.53 6.09
N TRP A 248 1.59 13.26 5.72
CA TRP A 248 0.27 12.65 5.57
C TRP A 248 -0.63 12.79 6.81
N PRO A 249 -0.13 12.62 8.05
CA PRO A 249 -0.94 12.82 9.27
C PRO A 249 -1.48 14.25 9.41
N GLU A 250 -0.69 15.26 9.04
CA GLU A 250 -1.14 16.66 9.06
C GLU A 250 -2.14 16.95 7.95
N ILE A 251 -1.87 16.45 6.74
CA ILE A 251 -2.76 16.61 5.58
C ILE A 251 -4.11 15.99 5.88
N SER A 252 -4.13 14.74 6.35
CA SER A 252 -5.36 14.03 6.73
C SER A 252 -6.16 14.77 7.79
N ARG A 253 -5.53 15.25 8.87
CA ARG A 253 -6.19 16.06 9.91
C ARG A 253 -6.74 17.38 9.35
N LYS A 254 -5.95 18.10 8.54
CA LYS A 254 -6.34 19.41 7.99
C LYS A 254 -7.53 19.31 7.04
N PHE A 255 -7.56 18.27 6.21
CA PHE A 255 -8.67 18.01 5.29
C PHE A 255 -9.82 17.23 5.92
N ARG A 256 -9.75 16.95 7.24
CA ARG A 256 -10.75 16.14 7.98
C ARG A 256 -11.07 14.84 7.25
N LEU A 257 -10.04 14.22 6.68
CA LEU A 257 -10.19 12.94 6.03
C LEU A 257 -10.63 11.91 7.10
N PRO A 258 -11.43 10.91 6.72
CA PRO A 258 -12.13 10.03 7.66
C PRO A 258 -11.20 8.96 8.26
N PHE A 259 -10.08 9.36 8.83
CA PHE A 259 -9.20 8.50 9.60
C PHE A 259 -9.70 8.52 11.05
N ARG A 260 -10.16 7.37 11.56
CA ARG A 260 -10.53 7.26 12.96
C ARG A 260 -9.34 7.68 13.83
N GLY A 261 -9.58 8.58 14.78
CA GLY A 261 -8.56 9.04 15.72
C GLY A 261 -7.96 7.85 16.46
N GLU A 262 -6.67 7.93 16.76
CA GLU A 262 -6.00 7.00 17.66
C GLU A 262 -6.80 6.92 18.97
N HIS A 263 -7.57 5.86 19.15
CA HIS A 263 -7.91 5.46 20.50
C HIS A 263 -6.62 4.91 21.09
N GLU A 264 -5.93 5.73 21.88
CA GLU A 264 -4.96 5.24 22.85
C GLU A 264 -5.57 4.00 23.54
N PRO A 265 -4.85 2.86 23.61
CA PRO A 265 -5.31 1.75 24.42
C PRO A 265 -5.44 2.27 25.85
N GLY A 266 -6.69 2.43 26.28
CA GLY A 266 -7.04 2.99 27.57
C GLY A 266 -6.28 2.28 28.68
N ASN A 267 -5.75 3.09 29.58
CA ASN A 267 -5.24 2.68 30.87
C ASN A 267 -6.26 1.77 31.56
N HIS A 268 -6.09 0.44 31.45
CA HIS A 268 -6.79 -0.50 32.31
C HIS A 268 -6.15 -0.40 33.69
N ASP A 269 -6.57 0.60 34.46
CA ASP A 269 -6.47 0.54 35.92
C ASP A 269 -7.38 -0.58 36.40
N SER A 270 -6.86 -1.81 36.43
CA SER A 270 -7.46 -2.90 37.17
C SER A 270 -7.20 -2.68 38.65
N ASN A 271 -8.04 -1.90 39.32
CA ASN A 271 -8.15 -1.95 40.77
C ASN A 271 -9.60 -2.28 41.18
N PRO A 272 -9.95 -3.56 41.39
CA PRO A 272 -11.24 -3.94 41.94
C PRO A 272 -11.09 -4.04 43.47
N ALA A 273 -11.14 -2.90 44.15
CA ALA A 273 -11.29 -2.89 45.60
C ALA A 273 -11.90 -1.58 46.08
N THR A 274 -13.21 -1.35 45.85
CA THR A 274 -14.05 -0.66 46.83
C THR A 274 -15.55 -0.77 46.51
N LYS A 275 -16.25 -1.45 47.44
CA LYS A 275 -17.69 -1.49 47.73
C LYS A 275 -18.61 -2.27 46.80
#